data_AF-A0A1V2M189-F1
#
_entry.id   AF-A0A1V2M189-F1
#
_cell.length_a   1.000
_cell.length_b   1.000
_cell.length_c   1.000
_cell.angle_alpha   90.00
_cell.angle_beta   90.00
_cell.angle_gamma   90.00
#
_symmetry.space_group_name_H-M   'P 1'
#
loop_
_entity.id
_entity.type
_entity.pdbx_description
1 polymer ?
#
loop_
_entity_poly.entity_id
_entity_poly.type
_entity_poly.pdbx_seq_one_letter_code
_entity_poly.pdbx_strand_id
1 'polypeptide(L)'
;MYKLSGTKSQLIEDGIEIGMEKGIKIGLTEGIEKGKGIGLTEGIEKGKEQKQIEISKELLNVLDDLTISLTTKLPLAEIKKLRELHNIDRPHIDL
;
A
#
# COMPACT_ATOMS: atom_id res chain seq x y z
N MET A 1 -39.53 -41.04 6.26
CA MET A 1 -39.25 -40.96 4.81
C MET A 1 -39.09 -39.50 4.44
N TYR A 2 -37.88 -39.05 4.11
CA TYR A 2 -37.66 -37.69 3.63
C TYR A 2 -38.34 -37.57 2.25
N LYS A 3 -39.35 -36.71 2.14
CA LYS A 3 -39.99 -36.36 0.88
C LYS A 3 -39.00 -35.58 0.02
N LEU A 4 -38.16 -36.28 -0.73
CA LEU A 4 -37.51 -35.73 -1.91
C LEU A 4 -38.55 -35.74 -3.03
N SER A 5 -39.52 -34.82 -2.98
CA SER A 5 -40.50 -34.61 -4.05
C SER A 5 -40.41 -33.19 -4.58
N GLY A 6 -39.18 -32.71 -4.77
CA GLY A 6 -38.93 -31.58 -5.65
C GLY A 6 -39.01 -32.07 -7.09
N THR A 7 -39.86 -31.46 -7.91
CA THR A 7 -39.82 -31.68 -9.37
C THR A 7 -38.42 -31.35 -9.90
N LYS A 8 -38.02 -31.93 -11.04
CA LYS A 8 -36.73 -31.64 -11.69
C LYS A 8 -36.46 -30.12 -11.83
N SER A 9 -37.52 -29.32 -12.01
CA SER A 9 -37.46 -27.86 -12.06
C SER A 9 -36.98 -27.23 -10.75
N GLN A 10 -37.52 -27.68 -9.60
CA GLN A 10 -37.16 -27.16 -8.28
C GLN A 10 -35.69 -27.45 -7.95
N LEU A 11 -35.20 -28.65 -8.28
CA LEU A 11 -33.79 -28.99 -8.07
C LEU A 11 -32.83 -28.13 -8.92
N ILE A 12 -33.26 -27.72 -10.12
CA ILE A 12 -32.48 -26.82 -10.98
C ILE A 12 -32.49 -25.41 -10.40
N GLU A 13 -33.66 -24.93 -9.97
CA GLU A 13 -33.82 -23.61 -9.34
C GLU A 13 -32.99 -23.50 -8.05
N ASP A 14 -33.11 -24.46 -7.14
CA ASP A 14 -32.31 -24.54 -5.90
C ASP A 14 -30.81 -24.59 -6.21
N GLY A 15 -30.41 -25.37 -7.23
CA GLY A 15 -29.01 -25.47 -7.65
C GLY A 15 -28.45 -24.16 -8.19
N ILE A 16 -29.24 -23.41 -8.95
CA ILE A 16 -28.87 -22.08 -9.46
C ILE A 16 -28.77 -21.09 -8.29
N GLU A 17 -29.76 -21.06 -7.40
CA GLU A 17 -29.78 -20.16 -6.25
C GLU A 17 -28.55 -20.39 -5.35
N ILE A 18 -28.29 -21.64 -4.96
CA ILE A 18 -27.13 -22.01 -4.16
C ILE A 18 -25.82 -21.67 -4.87
N GLY A 19 -25.75 -21.89 -6.19
CA GLY A 19 -24.57 -21.57 -7.00
C GLY A 19 -24.30 -20.06 -7.03
N MET A 20 -25.33 -19.26 -7.22
CA MET A 20 -25.24 -17.80 -7.24
C MET A 20 -24.86 -17.25 -5.86
N GLU A 21 -25.51 -17.71 -4.79
CA GLU A 21 -25.22 -17.26 -3.43
C GLU A 21 -23.76 -17.58 -3.05
N LYS A 22 -23.30 -18.80 -3.33
CA LYS A 22 -21.91 -19.20 -3.09
C LYS A 22 -20.93 -18.38 -3.94
N GLY A 23 -21.22 -18.19 -5.21
CA GLY A 23 -20.39 -17.40 -6.12
C GLY A 23 -20.22 -15.95 -5.65
N ILE A 24 -21.32 -15.29 -5.29
CA ILE A 24 -21.31 -13.92 -4.76
C ILE A 24 -20.52 -13.86 -3.44
N LYS A 25 -20.78 -14.79 -2.51
CA LYS A 25 -20.12 -14.82 -1.21
C LYS A 25 -18.62 -15.00 -1.33
N ILE A 26 -18.16 -15.95 -2.16
CA ILE A 26 -16.74 -16.20 -2.39
C ILE A 26 -16.10 -15.00 -3.08
N GLY A 27 -16.71 -14.52 -4.18
CA GLY A 27 -16.18 -13.37 -4.94
C GLY A 27 -16.05 -12.11 -4.10
N LEU A 28 -17.05 -11.80 -3.27
CA LEU A 28 -17.02 -10.64 -2.37
C LEU A 28 -15.94 -10.79 -1.30
N THR A 29 -15.86 -11.96 -0.65
CA THR A 29 -14.89 -12.21 0.41
C THR A 29 -13.47 -12.08 -0.13
N GLU A 30 -13.15 -12.79 -1.22
CA GLU A 30 -11.82 -12.71 -1.83
C GLU A 30 -11.48 -11.32 -2.35
N GLY A 31 -12.46 -10.64 -2.96
CA GLY A 31 -12.28 -9.28 -3.49
C GLY A 31 -11.94 -8.28 -2.39
N ILE A 32 -12.67 -8.32 -1.27
CA ILE A 32 -12.42 -7.44 -0.12
C ILE A 32 -11.07 -7.74 0.52
N GLU A 33 -10.75 -9.02 0.75
CA GLU A 33 -9.48 -9.41 1.38
C GLU A 33 -8.27 -8.99 0.53
N LYS A 34 -8.30 -9.28 -0.77
CA LYS A 34 -7.25 -8.88 -1.72
C LYS A 34 -7.12 -7.36 -1.79
N GLY A 35 -8.25 -6.65 -1.95
CA GLY A 35 -8.27 -5.19 -2.03
C GLY A 35 -7.72 -4.52 -0.77
N LYS A 36 -8.13 -4.99 0.41
CA LYS A 36 -7.63 -4.48 1.70
C LYS A 36 -6.13 -4.77 1.87
N GLY A 37 -5.66 -5.96 1.51
CA GLY A 37 -4.26 -6.34 1.61
C GLY A 37 -3.34 -5.48 0.75
N ILE A 38 -3.70 -5.31 -0.52
CA ILE A 38 -2.93 -4.47 -1.46
C ILE A 38 -2.96 -3.01 -1.01
N GLY A 39 -4.14 -2.46 -0.74
CA GLY A 39 -4.30 -1.06 -0.35
C GLY A 39 -3.57 -0.70 0.95
N LEU A 40 -3.59 -1.60 1.95
CA LEU A 40 -2.86 -1.38 3.19
C LEU A 40 -1.34 -1.40 2.96
N THR A 41 -0.84 -2.34 2.17
CA THR A 41 0.59 -2.48 1.89
C THR A 41 1.12 -1.24 1.17
N GLU A 42 0.46 -0.84 0.07
CA GLU A 42 0.83 0.36 -0.68
C GLU A 42 0.73 1.63 0.18
N GLY A 43 -0.32 1.75 1.00
CA GLY A 43 -0.51 2.90 1.89
C GLY A 43 0.61 3.02 2.93
N ILE A 44 1.04 1.92 3.51
CA ILE A 44 2.15 1.89 4.48
C ILE A 44 3.47 2.24 3.81
N GLU A 45 3.76 1.71 2.61
CA GLU A 45 5.00 2.00 1.89
C GLU A 45 5.08 3.47 1.48
N LYS A 46 4.03 4.01 0.85
CA LYS A 46 3.94 5.42 0.47
C LYS A 46 4.06 6.34 1.69
N GLY A 47 3.41 5.98 2.81
CA GLY A 47 3.51 6.76 4.05
C GLY A 47 4.91 6.76 4.65
N LYS A 48 5.64 5.64 4.60
CA LYS A 48 7.03 5.56 5.05
C LYS A 48 7.96 6.40 4.18
N GLU A 49 7.84 6.29 2.86
CA GLU A 49 8.63 7.07 1.90
C GLU A 49 8.40 8.57 2.11
N GLN A 50 7.13 9.00 2.21
CA GLN A 50 6.79 10.40 2.40
C GLN A 50 7.34 10.94 3.73
N LYS A 51 7.29 10.14 4.80
CA LYS A 51 7.90 10.51 6.10
C LYS A 51 9.43 10.65 6.01
N GLN A 52 10.12 9.78 5.26
CA GLN A 52 11.57 9.89 5.07
C GLN A 52 11.94 11.17 4.32
N ILE A 53 11.15 11.56 3.32
CA ILE A 53 11.34 12.81 2.58
C ILE A 53 11.12 14.02 3.48
N GLU A 54 10.06 14.02 4.29
CA GLU A 54 9.77 15.10 5.25
C GLU A 54 10.92 15.29 6.25
N ILE A 55 11.38 14.20 6.88
CA ILE A 55 12.53 14.25 7.78
C ILE A 55 13.77 14.78 7.05
N SER A 56 14.01 14.32 5.82
CA SER A 56 15.16 14.77 5.04
C SER A 56 15.13 16.28 4.83
N LYS A 57 13.97 16.86 4.50
CA LYS A 57 13.80 18.31 4.31
C LYS A 57 14.14 19.12 5.55
N GLU A 58 13.67 18.68 6.72
CA GLU A 58 14.00 19.34 7.99
C GLU A 58 15.50 19.28 8.32
N LEU A 59 16.18 18.22 7.88
CA LEU A 59 17.60 18.02 8.14
C LEU A 59 18.53 18.73 7.13
N LEU A 60 18.03 19.16 5.96
CA LEU A 60 18.86 19.74 4.90
C LEU A 60 19.72 20.92 5.40
N ASN A 61 19.16 21.79 6.24
CA ASN A 61 19.89 22.97 6.74
C ASN A 61 20.92 22.67 7.83
N VAL A 62 20.92 21.45 8.38
CA VAL A 62 21.69 21.08 9.57
C VAL A 62 22.76 20.03 9.27
N LEU A 63 22.45 19.10 8.37
CA LEU A 63 23.29 17.94 8.07
C LEU A 63 23.70 17.90 6.60
N ASP A 64 24.81 17.19 6.34
CA ASP A 64 25.29 16.92 4.99
C ASP A 64 24.49 15.79 4.31
N ASP A 65 24.60 15.73 2.98
CA ASP A 65 23.81 14.81 2.16
C ASP A 65 24.05 13.33 2.49
N LEU A 66 25.28 12.96 2.88
CA LEU A 66 25.63 11.59 3.22
C LEU A 66 24.99 11.19 4.55
N THR A 67 25.08 12.04 5.57
CA THR A 67 24.46 11.77 6.87
C THR A 67 22.94 11.69 6.77
N ILE A 68 22.31 12.58 6.00
CA ILE A 68 20.86 12.53 5.77
C ILE A 68 20.49 11.23 5.06
N SER A 69 21.20 10.88 3.98
CA SER A 69 20.97 9.64 3.22
C SER A 69 21.05 8.39 4.10
N LEU A 70 22.07 8.30 4.97
CA LEU A 70 22.22 7.17 5.90
C LEU A 70 21.10 7.12 6.95
N THR A 71 20.68 8.29 7.46
CA THR A 71 19.67 8.38 8.53
C THR A 71 18.26 8.09 8.03
N THR A 72 17.89 8.67 6.88
CA THR A 72 16.54 8.54 6.30
C THR A 72 16.40 7.34 5.38
N LYS A 73 17.52 6.68 5.06
CA LYS A 73 17.61 5.54 4.13
C LYS A 73 17.18 5.89 2.71
N LEU A 74 17.16 7.17 2.36
CA LEU A 74 16.96 7.62 0.99
C LEU A 74 18.28 7.58 0.21
N PRO A 75 18.24 7.30 -1.11
CA PRO A 75 19.42 7.37 -1.95
C PRO A 75 20.10 8.75 -1.89
N LEU A 76 21.43 8.77 -1.87
CA LEU A 76 22.20 10.01 -1.85
C LEU A 76 21.85 10.96 -3.00
N ALA A 77 21.55 10.42 -4.18
CA ALA A 77 21.11 11.20 -5.34
C ALA A 77 19.79 11.94 -5.10
N GLU A 78 18.88 11.35 -4.33
CA GLU A 78 17.60 11.95 -4.00
C GLU A 78 17.76 13.09 -3.00
N ILE A 79 18.63 12.92 -1.99
CA ILE A 79 18.97 14.00 -1.05
C ILE A 79 19.61 15.19 -1.76
N LYS A 80 20.54 14.94 -2.69
CA LYS A 80 21.16 16.00 -3.51
C LYS A 80 20.11 16.78 -4.30
N LYS A 81 19.20 16.06 -4.96
CA LYS A 81 18.09 16.67 -5.71
C LYS A 81 17.16 17.48 -4.79
N LEU A 82 16.84 16.96 -3.61
CA LEU A 82 16.04 17.69 -2.62
C LEU A 82 16.72 18.99 -2.21
N ARG A 83 18.04 18.98 -1.97
CA ARG A 83 18.79 20.19 -1.62
C ARG A 83 18.78 21.24 -2.73
N GLU A 84 19.02 20.80 -3.96
CA GLU A 84 18.97 21.66 -5.16
C GLU A 84 17.60 22.32 -5.31
N LEU A 85 16.51 21.54 -5.17
CA LEU A 85 15.14 22.06 -5.27
C LEU A 85 14.79 23.09 -4.19
N HIS A 86 15.40 22.97 -3.01
CA HIS A 86 15.15 23.86 -1.89
C HIS A 86 16.08 25.08 -1.85
N ASN A 87 17.00 25.24 -2.82
CA ASN A 87 17.99 26.32 -2.89
C ASN A 87 18.80 26.49 -1.59
N ILE A 88 19.09 25.39 -0.91
CA ILE A 88 19.86 25.40 0.34
C ILE A 88 21.34 25.21 0.00
N ASP A 89 22.16 26.20 0.31
CA ASP A 89 23.62 26.07 0.20
C ASP A 89 24.11 24.90 1.06
N ARG A 90 25.10 24.14 0.57
CA ARG A 90 25.64 23.02 1.34
C ARG A 90 26.21 23.54 2.66
N PRO A 91 25.83 22.97 3.81
CA PRO A 91 26.47 23.31 5.07
C PRO A 91 27.96 23.09 4.91
N HIS A 92 28.74 24.15 5.12
CA HIS A 92 30.19 24.08 5.09
C HIS A 92 30.61 23.26 6.31
N ILE A 93 31.11 22.04 6.07
CA ILE A 93 31.74 21.26 7.13
C ILE A 93 33.17 21.80 7.21
N ASP A 94 33.42 22.66 8.18
CA ASP A 94 34.79 22.97 8.59
C ASP A 94 35.35 21.69 9.23
N LEU A 95 36.14 20.95 8.44
CA LEU A 95 36.93 19.79 8.88
C LEU A 95 38.21 20.23 9.60
#